data_AF-A0A4V2AMC7-F1
#
_entry.id   AF-A0A4V2AMC7-F1
#
_cell.length_a   1.000
_cell.length_b   1.000
_cell.length_c   1.000
_cell.angle_alpha   90.00
_cell.angle_beta   90.00
_cell.angle_gamma   90.00
#
_symmetry.space_group_name_H-M   'P 1'
#
loop_
_entity.id
_entity.type
_entity.pdbx_description
1 polymer ?
#
loop_
_entity_poly.entity_id
_entity_poly.type
_entity_poly.pdbx_seq_one_letter_code
_entity_poly.pdbx_strand_id
1 'polypeptide(L)'
;MNSSLLVNNLTNPTLLFFILGVFAAMVKSDLEIPPSTSKFISLYLLFSIGFKGGQELAHSGLDQEIFITLLLAIVLAVLVPLFTFFLLKRKFSTENAGAIAATYGSVSAVTFVTATQFLENLKVPYGGHMVAAMALMEAPAIIIG
;
A
#
# COMPACT_ATOMS: atom_id res chain seq x y z
N MET A 1 21.47 -12.16 -18.55
CA MET A 1 20.38 -12.22 -17.55
C MET A 1 20.98 -12.66 -16.23
N ASN A 2 20.79 -11.90 -15.16
CA ASN A 2 21.42 -12.20 -13.87
C ASN A 2 20.59 -13.28 -13.14
N SER A 3 21.03 -14.54 -13.22
CA SER A 3 20.28 -15.71 -12.71
C SER A 3 20.01 -15.62 -11.21
N SER A 4 20.90 -15.00 -10.45
CA SER A 4 20.73 -14.76 -9.01
C SER A 4 19.53 -13.84 -8.69
N LEU A 5 19.33 -12.79 -9.49
CA LEU A 5 18.18 -11.89 -9.38
C LEU A 5 16.86 -12.63 -9.66
N LEU A 6 16.87 -13.54 -10.62
CA LEU A 6 15.69 -14.33 -10.96
C LEU A 6 15.30 -15.27 -9.81
N VAL A 7 16.29 -15.96 -9.24
CA VAL A 7 16.08 -16.83 -8.07
C VAL A 7 15.55 -16.01 -6.89
N ASN A 8 16.18 -14.88 -6.57
CA ASN A 8 15.75 -14.02 -5.45
C ASN A 8 14.31 -13.53 -5.57
N ASN A 9 13.85 -13.19 -6.79
CA ASN A 9 12.47 -12.78 -7.02
C ASN A 9 11.50 -13.96 -6.92
N LEU A 10 11.86 -15.14 -7.47
CA LEU A 10 11.01 -16.34 -7.41
C LEU A 10 10.90 -16.93 -6.00
N THR A 11 11.91 -16.75 -5.16
CA THR A 11 11.89 -17.18 -3.75
C THR A 11 11.34 -16.11 -2.80
N ASN A 12 10.80 -15.00 -3.31
CA ASN A 12 10.21 -13.96 -2.49
C ASN A 12 8.98 -14.51 -1.73
N PRO A 13 8.91 -14.41 -0.39
CA PRO A 13 7.79 -14.96 0.39
C PRO A 13 6.41 -14.45 -0.06
N THR A 14 6.29 -13.16 -0.39
CA THR A 14 5.03 -12.56 -0.86
C THR A 14 4.53 -13.24 -2.12
N LEU A 15 5.42 -13.48 -3.09
CA LEU A 15 5.10 -14.21 -4.32
C LEU A 15 4.71 -15.66 -4.03
N LEU A 16 5.46 -16.34 -3.17
CA LEU A 16 5.20 -17.74 -2.82
C LEU A 16 3.85 -17.90 -2.10
N PHE A 17 3.48 -17.00 -1.19
CA PHE A 17 2.17 -16.99 -0.54
C PHE A 17 1.03 -16.69 -1.52
N PHE A 18 1.24 -15.80 -2.49
CA PHE A 18 0.28 -15.58 -3.57
C PHE A 18 0.06 -16.86 -4.40
N ILE A 19 1.14 -17.53 -4.80
CA ILE A 19 1.07 -18.81 -5.54
C ILE A 19 0.39 -19.89 -4.69
N LEU A 20 0.69 -19.96 -3.39
CA LEU A 20 0.03 -20.87 -2.45
C LEU A 20 -1.48 -20.62 -2.40
N GLY A 21 -1.91 -19.36 -2.35
CA GLY A 21 -3.32 -18.99 -2.39
C GLY A 21 -4.02 -19.42 -3.69
N VAL A 22 -3.37 -19.19 -4.84
CA VAL A 22 -3.86 -19.67 -6.14
C VAL A 22 -3.97 -21.20 -6.14
N PHE A 23 -2.94 -21.90 -5.68
CA PHE A 23 -2.92 -23.35 -5.61
C PHE A 23 -4.01 -23.89 -4.68
N ALA A 24 -4.16 -23.31 -3.48
CA ALA A 24 -5.20 -23.67 -2.51
C ALA A 24 -6.61 -23.51 -3.12
N ALA A 25 -6.86 -22.42 -3.84
CA ALA A 25 -8.11 -22.20 -4.55
C ALA A 25 -8.34 -23.24 -5.68
N MET A 26 -7.30 -23.56 -6.45
CA MET A 26 -7.38 -24.55 -7.54
C MET A 26 -7.72 -25.96 -7.04
N VAL A 27 -7.15 -26.37 -5.90
CA VAL A 27 -7.45 -27.67 -5.28
C VAL A 27 -8.69 -27.66 -4.39
N LYS A 28 -9.41 -26.52 -4.31
CA LYS A 28 -10.57 -26.31 -3.44
C LYS A 28 -10.28 -26.62 -1.97
N SER A 29 -9.09 -26.24 -1.50
CA SER A 29 -8.71 -26.38 -0.10
C SER A 29 -9.61 -25.52 0.78
N ASP A 30 -9.97 -26.06 1.93
CA ASP A 30 -10.65 -25.42 3.05
C ASP A 30 -9.70 -24.54 3.89
N LEU A 31 -8.62 -24.03 3.29
CA LEU A 31 -7.65 -23.14 3.93
C LEU A 31 -8.30 -21.80 4.24
N GLU A 32 -9.09 -21.76 5.31
CA GLU A 32 -9.79 -20.59 5.81
C GLU A 32 -8.97 -19.95 6.94
N ILE A 33 -8.68 -18.65 6.81
CA ILE A 33 -8.15 -17.87 7.92
C ILE A 33 -9.33 -17.45 8.79
N PRO A 34 -9.34 -17.80 10.10
CA PRO A 34 -10.44 -17.44 10.98
C PRO A 34 -10.75 -15.93 10.93
N PRO A 35 -12.04 -15.52 10.87
CA PRO A 35 -12.41 -14.11 10.74
C PRO A 35 -11.83 -13.20 11.85
N SER A 36 -11.75 -13.70 13.08
CA SER A 36 -11.13 -13.00 14.21
C SER A 36 -9.64 -12.73 13.99
N THR A 37 -8.92 -13.71 13.44
CA THR A 37 -7.50 -13.60 13.10
C THR A 37 -7.29 -12.58 11.98
N SER A 38 -8.11 -12.62 10.92
CA SER A 38 -8.04 -11.66 9.82
C SER A 38 -8.24 -10.22 10.32
N LYS A 39 -9.28 -9.99 11.13
CA LYS A 39 -9.56 -8.67 11.72
C LYS A 39 -8.43 -8.19 12.63
N PHE A 40 -7.87 -9.08 13.45
CA PHE A 40 -6.73 -8.77 14.31
C PHE A 40 -5.49 -8.38 13.49
N ILE A 41 -5.15 -9.16 12.46
CA ILE A 41 -4.00 -8.87 11.58
C ILE A 41 -4.18 -7.51 10.90
N SER A 42 -5.36 -7.23 10.34
CA SER A 42 -5.64 -5.93 9.71
C SER A 42 -5.49 -4.75 10.67
N LEU A 43 -6.03 -4.87 11.90
CA LEU A 43 -5.90 -3.83 12.92
C LEU A 43 -4.43 -3.66 13.35
N TYR A 44 -3.73 -4.76 13.58
CA TYR A 44 -2.32 -4.77 13.94
C TYR A 44 -1.46 -4.11 12.85
N LEU A 45 -1.71 -4.42 11.58
CA LEU A 45 -0.99 -3.81 10.44
C LEU A 45 -1.25 -2.31 10.38
N LEU A 46 -2.51 -1.87 10.48
CA LEU A 46 -2.85 -0.44 10.46
C LEU A 46 -2.18 0.31 11.60
N PHE A 47 -2.23 -0.27 12.82
CA PHE A 47 -1.56 0.31 13.99
C PHE A 47 -0.03 0.35 13.81
N SER A 48 0.57 -0.74 13.34
CA SER A 48 2.02 -0.85 13.15
C SER A 48 2.54 0.12 12.08
N ILE A 49 1.80 0.29 10.98
CA ILE A 49 2.12 1.26 9.93
C ILE A 49 2.08 2.68 10.50
N GLY A 50 1.00 3.04 11.21
CA GLY A 50 0.88 4.35 11.85
C GLY A 50 1.96 4.61 12.89
N PHE A 51 2.24 3.62 13.75
CA PHE A 51 3.29 3.71 14.77
C PHE A 51 4.68 3.87 14.16
N LYS A 52 5.01 3.09 13.12
CA LYS A 52 6.28 3.18 12.42
C LYS A 52 6.44 4.54 11.72
N GLY A 53 5.39 5.04 11.06
CA GLY A 53 5.38 6.39 10.49
C GLY A 53 5.65 7.48 11.55
N GLY A 54 4.99 7.40 12.71
CA GLY A 54 5.21 8.32 13.82
C GLY A 54 6.62 8.23 14.41
N GLN A 55 7.17 7.02 14.56
CA GLN A 55 8.54 6.81 15.01
C GLN A 55 9.56 7.46 14.06
N GLU A 56 9.40 7.27 12.76
CA GLU A 56 10.31 7.83 11.75
C GLU A 56 10.27 9.37 11.78
N LEU A 57 9.07 9.98 11.90
CA LEU A 57 8.94 11.43 12.06
C LEU A 57 9.63 11.95 13.33
N ALA A 58 9.51 11.23 14.45
CA ALA A 58 10.15 11.61 15.70
C ALA A 58 11.69 11.53 15.62
N HIS A 59 12.23 10.61 14.81
CA HIS A 59 13.66 10.40 14.67
C HIS A 59 14.31 11.33 13.63
N SER A 60 13.62 11.58 12.50
CA SER A 60 14.12 12.43 11.42
C SER A 60 13.82 13.93 11.62
N GLY A 61 12.90 14.27 12.52
CA GLY A 61 12.42 15.64 12.71
C GLY A 61 11.41 16.04 11.64
N LEU A 62 10.85 17.24 11.76
CA LEU A 62 9.98 17.84 10.75
C LEU A 62 10.73 18.96 10.04
N ASP A 63 11.55 18.60 9.07
CA ASP A 63 12.15 19.57 8.17
C ASP A 63 11.17 20.00 7.05
N GLN A 64 11.59 20.99 6.27
CA GLN A 64 10.77 21.53 5.19
C GLN A 64 10.50 20.49 4.08
N GLU A 65 11.44 19.57 3.85
CA GLU A 65 11.32 18.53 2.83
C GLU A 65 10.25 17.50 3.21
N ILE A 66 10.27 17.04 4.46
CA ILE A 66 9.28 16.12 5.02
C ILE A 66 7.90 16.77 4.99
N PHE A 67 7.79 18.02 5.43
CA PHE A 67 6.49 18.73 5.40
C PHE A 67 5.91 18.81 3.99
N ILE A 68 6.72 19.21 3.00
CA ILE A 68 6.30 19.27 1.60
C ILE A 68 5.90 17.87 1.09
N THR A 69 6.68 16.84 1.45
CA THR A 69 6.40 15.45 1.04
C THR A 69 5.06 14.96 1.58
N LEU A 70 4.78 15.16 2.87
CA LEU A 70 3.51 14.76 3.48
C LEU A 70 2.32 15.55 2.93
N LEU A 71 2.50 16.85 2.68
CA LEU A 71 1.48 17.69 2.06
C LEU A 71 1.15 17.21 0.65
N LEU A 72 2.17 16.95 -0.17
CA LEU A 72 1.98 16.42 -1.53
C LEU A 72 1.31 15.04 -1.51
N ALA A 73 1.67 14.17 -0.56
CA ALA A 73 1.04 12.86 -0.40
C ALA A 73 -0.48 12.99 -0.17
N ILE A 74 -0.90 13.84 0.78
CA ILE A 74 -2.32 14.10 1.04
C ILE A 74 -3.01 14.73 -0.17
N VAL A 75 -2.40 15.75 -0.78
CA VAL A 75 -2.96 16.43 -1.95
C VAL A 75 -3.19 15.44 -3.10
N LEU A 76 -2.23 14.56 -3.37
CA LEU A 76 -2.38 13.53 -4.41
C LEU A 76 -3.45 12.50 -4.04
N ALA A 77 -3.50 12.03 -2.79
CA ALA A 77 -4.52 11.09 -2.32
C ALA A 77 -5.95 11.66 -2.42
N VAL A 78 -6.11 12.99 -2.41
CA VAL A 78 -7.40 13.67 -2.64
C VAL A 78 -7.66 13.89 -4.13
N LEU A 79 -6.67 14.41 -4.86
CA LEU A 79 -6.83 14.80 -6.26
C LEU A 79 -7.07 13.59 -7.17
N VAL A 80 -6.34 12.48 -6.94
CA VAL A 80 -6.43 11.27 -7.76
C VAL A 80 -7.85 10.71 -7.84
N PRO A 81 -8.53 10.39 -6.72
CA PRO A 81 -9.90 9.90 -6.77
C PRO A 81 -10.86 10.96 -7.36
N LEU A 82 -10.69 12.25 -7.04
CA LEU A 82 -11.55 13.31 -7.56
C LEU A 82 -11.52 13.39 -9.09
N PHE A 83 -10.35 13.52 -9.70
CA PHE A 83 -10.28 13.63 -11.16
C PHE A 83 -10.67 12.30 -11.83
N THR A 84 -10.31 11.17 -11.23
CA THR A 84 -10.66 9.83 -11.75
C THR A 84 -12.16 9.63 -11.79
N PHE A 85 -12.89 10.05 -10.75
CA PHE A 85 -14.35 10.01 -10.72
C PHE A 85 -14.98 10.77 -11.90
N PHE A 86 -14.56 12.02 -12.14
CA PHE A 86 -15.11 12.82 -13.24
C PHE A 86 -14.79 12.24 -14.62
N LEU A 87 -13.64 11.58 -14.78
CA LEU A 87 -13.31 10.86 -16.01
C LEU A 87 -14.18 9.61 -16.19
N LEU A 88 -14.32 8.80 -15.15
CA LEU A 88 -15.04 7.52 -15.20
C LEU A 88 -16.55 7.68 -15.27
N LYS A 89 -17.13 8.74 -14.69
CA LYS A 89 -18.55 9.05 -14.79
C LYS A 89 -19.04 9.26 -16.23
N ARG A 90 -18.13 9.48 -17.19
CA ARG A 90 -18.46 9.54 -18.62
C ARG A 90 -18.78 8.17 -19.23
N LYS A 91 -18.33 7.08 -18.61
CA LYS A 91 -18.46 5.70 -19.11
C LYS A 91 -19.21 4.75 -18.17
N PHE A 92 -19.25 5.05 -16.87
CA PHE A 92 -19.83 4.20 -15.84
C PHE A 92 -20.93 4.93 -15.07
N SER A 93 -21.76 4.18 -14.34
CA SER A 93 -22.70 4.76 -13.38
C SER A 93 -21.95 5.53 -12.28
N THR A 94 -22.64 6.43 -11.59
CA THR A 94 -22.04 7.26 -10.54
C THR A 94 -21.44 6.39 -9.43
N GLU A 95 -22.13 5.32 -9.05
CA GLU A 95 -21.72 4.37 -8.01
C GLU A 95 -20.44 3.63 -8.42
N ASN A 96 -20.41 3.10 -9.65
CA ASN A 96 -19.24 2.39 -10.17
C ASN A 96 -18.05 3.33 -10.38
N ALA A 97 -18.28 4.54 -10.87
CA ALA A 97 -17.22 5.55 -11.01
C ALA A 97 -16.62 5.94 -9.65
N GLY A 98 -17.46 6.08 -8.62
CA GLY A 98 -17.02 6.36 -7.24
C GLY A 98 -16.19 5.22 -6.68
N ALA A 99 -16.71 3.99 -6.70
CA ALA A 99 -16.02 2.82 -6.18
C ALA A 99 -14.65 2.57 -6.84
N ILE A 100 -14.56 2.74 -8.17
CA ILE A 100 -13.29 2.58 -8.90
C ILE A 100 -12.35 3.74 -8.54
N ALA A 101 -12.83 4.98 -8.50
CA ALA A 101 -12.01 6.14 -8.13
C ALA A 101 -11.45 6.01 -6.71
N ALA A 102 -12.25 5.55 -5.75
CA ALA A 102 -11.85 5.23 -4.39
C ALA A 102 -10.73 4.18 -4.36
N THR A 103 -10.97 3.06 -5.05
CA THR A 103 -10.06 1.90 -5.05
C THR A 103 -8.69 2.26 -5.62
N TYR A 104 -8.65 3.02 -6.72
CA TYR A 104 -7.40 3.44 -7.35
C TYR A 104 -6.85 4.78 -6.83
N GLY A 105 -7.61 5.46 -5.96
CA GLY A 105 -7.17 6.66 -5.25
C GLY A 105 -6.33 6.35 -4.01
N SER A 106 -6.48 5.16 -3.42
CA SER A 106 -5.61 4.70 -2.34
C SER A 106 -4.26 4.19 -2.86
N VAL A 107 -3.30 4.09 -1.95
CA VAL A 107 -1.98 3.50 -2.20
C VAL A 107 -1.97 2.01 -1.86
N SER A 108 -1.03 1.27 -2.44
CA SER A 108 -0.83 -0.15 -2.12
C SER A 108 0.30 -0.29 -1.09
N ALA A 109 -0.05 -0.63 0.14
CA ALA A 109 0.92 -0.98 1.19
C ALA A 109 1.86 -2.12 0.75
N VAL A 110 1.36 -3.09 -0.02
CA VAL A 110 2.16 -4.21 -0.54
C VAL A 110 3.20 -3.71 -1.56
N THR A 111 2.80 -2.81 -2.46
CA THR A 111 3.72 -2.21 -3.43
C THR A 111 4.79 -1.39 -2.72
N PHE A 112 4.39 -0.61 -1.70
CA PHE A 112 5.31 0.17 -0.88
C PHE A 112 6.35 -0.73 -0.20
N VAL A 113 5.92 -1.76 0.53
CA VAL A 113 6.82 -2.70 1.22
C VAL A 113 7.75 -3.42 0.24
N THR A 114 7.23 -3.80 -0.93
CA THR A 114 8.06 -4.44 -1.96
C THR A 114 9.12 -3.49 -2.49
N ALA A 115 8.77 -2.23 -2.74
CA ALA A 115 9.71 -1.20 -3.20
C ALA A 115 10.76 -0.89 -2.14
N THR A 116 10.38 -0.74 -0.86
CA THR A 116 11.35 -0.50 0.21
C THR A 116 12.30 -1.67 0.40
N GLN A 117 11.80 -2.91 0.42
CA GLN A 117 12.64 -4.12 0.47
C GLN A 117 13.58 -4.21 -0.74
N PHE A 118 13.12 -3.84 -1.92
CA PHE A 118 13.96 -3.80 -3.11
C PHE A 118 15.10 -2.79 -2.97
N LEU A 119 14.81 -1.58 -2.48
CA LEU A 119 15.83 -0.56 -2.21
C LEU A 119 16.81 -0.98 -1.10
N GLU A 120 16.33 -1.62 -0.03
CA GLU A 120 17.16 -2.21 1.03
C GLU A 120 18.14 -3.24 0.46
N ASN A 121 17.67 -4.15 -0.41
CA ASN A 121 18.50 -5.15 -1.07
C ASN A 121 19.58 -4.53 -1.97
N LEU A 122 19.26 -3.40 -2.62
CA LEU A 122 20.23 -2.63 -3.40
C LEU A 122 21.11 -1.69 -2.55
N LYS A 123 20.87 -1.62 -1.23
CA LYS A 123 21.51 -0.67 -0.31
C LYS A 123 21.33 0.79 -0.75
N VAL A 124 20.20 1.10 -1.38
CA VAL A 124 19.83 2.46 -1.76
C VAL A 124 19.05 3.07 -0.59
N PRO A 125 19.54 4.15 0.03
CA PRO A 125 18.82 4.78 1.13
C PRO A 125 17.54 5.45 0.62
N TYR A 126 16.49 5.40 1.42
CA TYR A 126 15.24 6.12 1.21
C TYR A 126 14.78 6.73 2.54
N GLY A 127 13.97 7.78 2.46
CA GLY A 127 13.46 8.47 3.65
C GLY A 127 12.47 7.62 4.44
N GLY A 128 12.75 7.39 5.73
CA GLY A 128 11.81 6.69 6.64
C GLY A 128 10.45 7.38 6.76
N HIS A 129 10.40 8.69 6.56
CA HIS A 129 9.17 9.49 6.50
C HIS A 129 8.19 9.05 5.40
N MET A 130 8.65 8.29 4.39
CA MET A 130 7.78 7.74 3.35
C MET A 130 6.76 6.74 3.89
N VAL A 131 7.04 6.09 5.03
CA VAL A 131 6.05 5.25 5.73
C VAL A 131 4.88 6.09 6.23
N ALA A 132 5.17 7.29 6.75
CA ALA A 132 4.15 8.23 7.20
C ALA A 132 3.37 8.82 6.02
N ALA A 133 4.05 9.14 4.91
CA ALA A 133 3.39 9.56 3.69
C ALA A 133 2.37 8.50 3.21
N MET A 134 2.79 7.24 3.14
CA MET A 134 1.92 6.11 2.77
C MET A 134 0.71 5.99 3.72
N ALA A 135 0.94 6.05 5.03
CA ALA A 135 -0.13 5.99 6.03
C ALA A 135 -1.15 7.14 5.88
N LEU A 136 -0.68 8.35 5.59
CA LEU A 136 -1.54 9.52 5.37
C LEU A 136 -2.37 9.43 4.09
N MET A 137 -1.92 8.67 3.09
CA MET A 137 -2.63 8.51 1.82
C MET A 137 -3.82 7.54 1.91
N GLU A 138 -3.87 6.66 2.93
CA GLU A 138 -4.97 5.71 3.13
C GLU A 138 -6.28 6.40 3.54
N ALA A 139 -6.23 7.36 4.46
CA ALA A 139 -7.44 7.98 5.02
C ALA A 139 -8.24 8.82 4.00
N PRO A 140 -7.62 9.69 3.16
CA PRO A 140 -8.34 10.46 2.15
C PRO A 140 -9.09 9.58 1.15
N ALA A 141 -8.47 8.49 0.69
CA ALA A 141 -9.10 7.57 -0.26
C ALA A 141 -10.33 6.86 0.33
N ILE A 142 -10.27 6.49 1.62
CA ILE A 142 -11.41 5.88 2.34
C ILE A 142 -12.57 6.87 2.54
N ILE A 143 -12.27 8.15 2.78
CA ILE A 143 -13.29 9.17 3.10
C ILE A 143 -13.95 9.75 1.84
N ILE A 144 -13.16 9.96 0.77
CA ILE A 144 -13.63 10.58 -0.48
C ILE A 144 -14.36 9.56 -1.37
N GLY A 145 -13.93 8.30 -1.27
CA GLY A 145 -14.41 7.18 -2.06
C GLY A 145 -15.81 6.67 -1.74
#